data_AF-A0A3A2ZE21-F1
#
_entry.id   AF-A0A3A2ZE21-F1
#
_cell.length_a   1.000
_cell.length_b   1.000
_cell.length_c   1.000
_cell.angle_alpha   90.00
_cell.angle_beta   90.00
_cell.angle_gamma   90.00
#
_symmetry.space_group_name_H-M   'P 1'
#
loop_
_entity.id
_entity.type
_entity.pdbx_description
1 polymer ?
#
loop_
_entity_poly.entity_id
_entity_poly.type
_entity_poly.pdbx_seq_one_letter_code
_entity_poly.pdbx_strand_id
1 'polypeptide(L)'
;MDMMLIIGSHGIDSLNCTLASLLETAAMGFGCTQLGAYTALVPCLAMYFSTWETYHTHTLYLGYINGPTEGLLIAISIMVISGIWGPQVWSQPITNFLNYPQIFGNYSVRDLWIPILLLGFFVGHLPGCVINVVASRKKQNLPVSGIFKEWLPMVAFTLCNMAWLFSPYSVILAQDRLVLYCLTISFVFGRMTTKIILAHLIRQPFPFWTTLLYPLVGGAALVNLPFLGISIAGWVEVWYLRAYLLFAFVAYMHWAVLVINRITTFLGINCLTIRKDRSIAREMAYRDFGGDGAPQSSNPGPENKAD
;
A
#
# COMPACT_ATOMS: atom_id res chain seq x y z
N MET A 1 -12.51 18.60 -1.51
CA MET A 1 -11.16 18.80 -2.07
C MET A 1 -10.23 17.71 -1.56
N ASP A 2 -10.31 17.38 -0.27
CA ASP A 2 -9.53 16.31 0.37
C ASP A 2 -9.71 14.94 -0.29
N MET A 3 -10.93 14.58 -0.70
CA MET A 3 -11.21 13.27 -1.32
C MET A 3 -10.40 12.99 -2.58
N MET A 4 -10.14 13.99 -3.44
CA MET A 4 -9.39 13.78 -4.69
C MET A 4 -7.88 13.71 -4.43
N LEU A 5 -7.38 14.51 -3.48
CA LEU A 5 -6.00 14.42 -3.03
C LEU A 5 -5.72 13.08 -2.35
N ILE A 6 -6.63 12.59 -1.51
CA ILE A 6 -6.50 11.30 -0.81
C ILE A 6 -6.49 10.14 -1.80
N ILE A 7 -7.39 10.11 -2.80
CA ILE A 7 -7.41 9.03 -3.81
C ILE A 7 -6.17 9.06 -4.68
N GLY A 8 -5.72 10.25 -5.08
CA GLY A 8 -4.51 10.42 -5.87
C GLY A 8 -3.25 9.99 -5.11
N SER A 9 -3.07 10.47 -3.88
CA SER A 9 -1.89 10.17 -3.06
C SER A 9 -1.87 8.70 -2.63
N HIS A 10 -2.93 8.19 -1.99
CA HIS A 10 -2.96 6.78 -1.58
C HIS A 10 -2.98 5.81 -2.77
N GLY A 11 -3.55 6.23 -3.91
CA GLY A 11 -3.50 5.44 -5.14
C GLY A 11 -2.06 5.30 -5.67
N ILE A 12 -1.28 6.37 -5.63
CA ILE A 12 0.15 6.34 -5.98
C ILE A 12 0.93 5.54 -4.94
N ASP A 13 0.65 5.69 -3.65
CA ASP A 13 1.30 4.92 -2.57
C ASP A 13 1.11 3.41 -2.78
N SER A 14 -0.08 3.00 -3.27
CA SER A 14 -0.36 1.60 -3.58
C SER A 14 0.43 1.04 -4.77
N LEU A 15 0.68 1.85 -5.81
CA LEU A 15 1.56 1.47 -6.92
C LEU A 15 3.03 1.43 -6.47
N ASN A 16 3.42 2.44 -5.68
CA ASN A 16 4.77 2.59 -5.18
C ASN A 16 5.16 1.44 -4.26
N CYS A 17 4.20 0.81 -3.56
CA CYS A 17 4.47 -0.31 -2.66
C CYS A 17 5.31 -1.43 -3.30
N THR A 18 4.92 -1.92 -4.49
CA THR A 18 5.66 -2.99 -5.20
C THR A 18 6.91 -2.48 -5.92
N LEU A 19 6.92 -1.21 -6.33
CA LEU A 19 8.05 -0.62 -7.06
C LEU A 19 9.18 -0.21 -6.13
N ALA A 20 8.87 0.38 -4.97
CA ALA A 20 9.83 0.73 -3.94
C ALA A 20 10.50 -0.52 -3.37
N SER A 21 9.74 -1.60 -3.12
CA SER A 21 10.29 -2.88 -2.68
C SER A 21 11.14 -3.57 -3.74
N LEU A 22 10.87 -3.33 -5.03
CA LEU A 22 11.75 -3.75 -6.13
C LEU A 22 13.07 -2.97 -6.13
N LEU A 23 13.06 -1.67 -5.82
CA LEU A 23 14.28 -0.89 -5.61
C LEU A 23 15.07 -1.40 -4.39
N GLU A 24 14.38 -1.77 -3.33
CA GLU A 24 14.99 -2.38 -2.14
C GLU A 24 15.63 -3.74 -2.47
N THR A 25 14.96 -4.56 -3.27
CA THR A 25 15.48 -5.83 -3.82
C THR A 25 16.78 -5.61 -4.60
N ALA A 26 16.87 -4.52 -5.37
CA ALA A 26 18.07 -4.14 -6.09
C ALA A 26 19.17 -3.61 -5.14
N ALA A 27 18.80 -2.79 -4.15
CA ALA A 27 19.74 -2.25 -3.16
C ALA A 27 20.42 -3.37 -2.37
N MET A 28 19.68 -4.41 -1.99
CA MET A 28 20.24 -5.56 -1.29
C MET A 28 20.93 -6.59 -2.20
N GLY A 29 20.92 -6.38 -3.52
CA GLY A 29 21.59 -7.26 -4.47
C GLY A 29 20.95 -8.65 -4.59
N PHE A 30 19.65 -8.77 -4.32
CA PHE A 30 18.96 -10.08 -4.37
C PHE A 30 18.62 -10.53 -5.78
N GLY A 31 18.48 -9.59 -6.73
CA GLY A 31 18.20 -9.89 -8.14
C GLY A 31 16.92 -10.72 -8.35
N CYS A 32 16.88 -11.48 -9.44
CA CYS A 32 15.75 -12.35 -9.81
C CYS A 32 15.78 -13.69 -9.07
N THR A 33 15.94 -13.65 -7.75
CA THR A 33 15.92 -14.84 -6.90
C THR A 33 14.59 -14.97 -6.18
N GLN A 34 14.34 -16.13 -5.56
CA GLN A 34 13.16 -16.33 -4.70
C GLN A 34 13.14 -15.30 -3.56
N LEU A 35 14.30 -15.00 -2.98
CA LEU A 35 14.45 -13.98 -1.95
C LEU A 35 14.08 -12.58 -2.45
N GLY A 36 14.49 -12.23 -3.68
CA GLY A 36 14.11 -10.98 -4.32
C GLY A 36 12.61 -10.89 -4.58
N ALA A 37 12.00 -11.97 -5.07
CA ALA A 37 10.55 -12.06 -5.25
C ALA A 37 9.77 -11.86 -3.94
N TYR A 38 10.20 -12.50 -2.85
CA TYR A 38 9.60 -12.30 -1.52
C TYR A 38 9.71 -10.84 -1.07
N THR A 39 10.91 -10.27 -1.15
CA THR A 39 11.18 -8.88 -0.76
C THR A 39 10.30 -7.91 -1.51
N ALA A 40 10.12 -8.11 -2.82
CA ALA A 40 9.28 -7.25 -3.65
C ALA A 40 7.78 -7.32 -3.31
N LEU A 41 7.29 -8.47 -2.82
CA LEU A 41 5.84 -8.70 -2.67
C LEU A 41 5.30 -8.58 -1.24
N VAL A 42 6.11 -8.89 -0.22
CA VAL A 42 5.67 -8.83 1.19
C VAL A 42 5.11 -7.46 1.59
N PRO A 43 5.68 -6.31 1.18
CA PRO A 43 5.13 -5.00 1.51
C PRO A 43 3.68 -4.78 1.05
N CYS A 44 3.24 -5.49 0.00
CA CYS A 44 1.84 -5.44 -0.44
C CYS A 44 0.89 -5.93 0.66
N LEU A 45 1.28 -6.94 1.45
CA LEU A 45 0.53 -7.43 2.61
C LEU A 45 0.33 -6.31 3.63
N ALA A 46 1.41 -5.67 4.05
CA ALA A 46 1.35 -4.59 5.02
C ALA A 46 0.42 -3.46 4.55
N MET A 47 0.60 -3.01 3.29
CA MET A 47 -0.22 -1.95 2.69
C MET A 47 -1.70 -2.31 2.60
N TYR A 48 -2.01 -3.57 2.25
CA TYR A 48 -3.40 -4.05 2.20
C TYR A 48 -4.06 -3.97 3.57
N PHE A 49 -3.41 -4.49 4.61
CA PHE A 49 -3.98 -4.53 5.95
C PHE A 49 -4.12 -3.13 6.58
N SER A 50 -3.22 -2.20 6.28
CA SER A 50 -3.39 -0.78 6.65
C SER A 50 -4.58 -0.14 5.95
N THR A 51 -4.76 -0.44 4.66
CA THR A 51 -5.91 0.08 3.90
C THR A 51 -7.22 -0.53 4.40
N TRP A 52 -7.21 -1.82 4.71
CA TRP A 52 -8.34 -2.54 5.30
C TRP A 52 -8.70 -2.02 6.68
N GLU A 53 -7.71 -1.74 7.53
CA GLU A 53 -7.92 -1.11 8.83
C GLU A 53 -8.62 0.25 8.67
N THR A 54 -8.04 1.13 7.85
CA THR A 54 -8.57 2.46 7.55
C THR A 54 -10.02 2.41 7.06
N TYR A 55 -10.34 1.40 6.24
CA TYR A 55 -11.70 1.20 5.74
C TYR A 55 -12.73 1.04 6.88
N HIS A 56 -12.40 0.33 7.97
CA HIS A 56 -13.33 0.07 9.09
C HIS A 56 -13.20 1.05 10.26
N THR A 57 -12.02 1.61 10.50
CA THR A 57 -11.78 2.53 11.61
C THR A 57 -12.13 3.98 11.25
N HIS A 58 -12.12 4.31 9.95
CA HIS A 58 -12.16 5.69 9.44
C HIS A 58 -11.06 6.60 9.96
N THR A 59 -10.03 6.02 10.57
CA THR A 59 -8.85 6.69 11.03
C THR A 59 -7.65 5.88 10.58
N LEU A 60 -6.70 6.53 9.92
CA LEU A 60 -5.39 5.96 9.71
C LEU A 60 -4.64 6.08 11.05
N TYR A 61 -4.87 5.15 11.98
CA TYR A 61 -4.21 5.18 13.28
C TYR A 61 -2.78 4.65 13.13
N LEU A 62 -1.89 5.54 12.72
CA LEU A 62 -0.47 5.39 12.97
C LEU A 62 -0.26 5.71 14.45
N GLY A 63 -0.13 4.70 15.30
CA GLY A 63 0.45 4.87 16.64
C GLY A 63 1.89 5.45 16.63
N TYR A 64 2.68 5.13 17.65
CA TYR A 64 4.11 5.51 17.66
C TYR A 64 5.00 4.52 16.88
N ILE A 65 4.57 3.25 16.79
CA ILE A 65 5.16 2.20 15.96
C ILE A 65 4.05 1.68 15.05
N ASN A 66 4.19 1.88 13.75
CA ASN A 66 3.06 1.85 12.82
C ASN A 66 3.12 0.70 11.83
N GLY A 67 4.31 0.17 11.58
CA GLY A 67 4.62 -0.78 10.52
C GLY A 67 5.11 -0.06 9.27
N PRO A 68 4.25 0.68 8.54
CA PRO A 68 4.63 1.32 7.28
C PRO A 68 5.72 2.40 7.41
N THR A 69 5.67 3.24 8.45
CA THR A 69 6.66 4.30 8.64
C THR A 69 8.04 3.71 8.94
N GLU A 70 8.10 2.74 9.85
CA GLU A 70 9.33 2.07 10.26
C GLU A 70 9.88 1.24 9.11
N GLY A 71 9.01 0.54 8.37
CA GLY A 71 9.38 -0.18 7.15
C GLY A 71 10.01 0.73 6.10
N LEU A 72 9.45 1.93 5.89
CA LEU A 72 10.02 2.90 4.96
C LEU A 72 11.37 3.44 5.44
N LEU A 73 11.52 3.73 6.73
CA LEU A 73 12.81 4.16 7.31
C LEU A 73 13.88 3.07 7.19
N ILE A 74 13.50 1.80 7.40
CA ILE A 74 14.38 0.65 7.20
C ILE A 74 14.79 0.55 5.72
N ALA A 75 13.84 0.64 4.78
CA ALA A 75 14.12 0.61 3.35
C ALA A 75 15.05 1.76 2.90
N ILE A 76 14.81 2.98 3.39
CA ILE A 76 15.69 4.13 3.14
C ILE A 76 17.10 3.86 3.69
N SER A 77 17.20 3.33 4.91
CA SER A 77 18.48 3.00 5.53
C SER A 77 19.23 1.94 4.72
N ILE A 78 18.53 0.92 4.23
CA ILE A 78 19.09 -0.12 3.36
C ILE A 78 19.63 0.49 2.07
N MET A 79 18.88 1.37 1.42
CA MET A 79 19.33 2.05 0.21
C MET A 79 20.57 2.91 0.45
N VAL A 80 20.63 3.67 1.56
CA VAL A 80 21.79 4.49 1.92
C VAL A 80 23.03 3.63 2.17
N ILE A 81 22.89 2.58 2.99
CA ILE A 81 24.00 1.65 3.30
C ILE A 81 24.50 0.98 2.01
N SER A 82 23.59 0.52 1.15
CA SER A 82 23.94 -0.09 -0.13
C SER A 82 24.62 0.90 -1.08
N GLY A 83 24.25 2.17 -1.03
CA GLY A 83 24.87 3.24 -1.84
C GLY A 83 26.30 3.57 -1.40
N ILE A 84 26.60 3.48 -0.10
CA ILE A 84 27.93 3.79 0.45
C ILE A 84 28.89 2.59 0.32
N TRP A 85 28.45 1.39 0.69
CA TRP A 85 29.31 0.19 0.80
C TRP A 85 29.09 -0.85 -0.30
N GLY A 86 28.11 -0.64 -1.16
CA GLY A 86 27.69 -1.60 -2.18
C GLY A 86 26.71 -2.65 -1.64
N PRO A 87 25.91 -3.32 -2.51
CA PRO A 87 24.96 -4.36 -2.12
C PRO A 87 25.59 -5.59 -1.44
N GLN A 88 26.90 -5.80 -1.63
CA GLN A 88 27.63 -6.96 -1.09
C GLN A 88 27.67 -6.95 0.45
N VAL A 89 27.49 -5.79 1.07
CA VAL A 89 27.44 -5.62 2.53
C VAL A 89 26.40 -6.55 3.18
N TRP A 90 25.29 -6.81 2.51
CA TRP A 90 24.19 -7.65 3.02
C TRP A 90 24.47 -9.15 2.95
N SER A 91 25.46 -9.54 2.15
CA SER A 91 25.91 -10.94 2.02
C SER A 91 27.11 -11.26 2.91
N GLN A 92 27.68 -10.25 3.58
CA GLN A 92 28.76 -10.46 4.56
C GLN A 92 28.18 -11.04 5.87
N PRO A 93 28.93 -11.89 6.59
CA PRO A 93 28.54 -12.34 7.92
C PRO A 93 28.26 -11.16 8.85
N ILE A 94 27.16 -11.22 9.61
CA ILE A 94 26.78 -10.17 10.56
C ILE A 94 27.89 -9.95 11.60
N THR A 95 28.64 -11.02 11.92
CA THR A 95 29.78 -11.01 12.84
C THR A 95 30.91 -10.06 12.43
N ASN A 96 31.02 -9.72 11.14
CA ASN A 96 31.99 -8.72 10.66
C ASN A 96 31.63 -7.29 11.10
N PHE A 97 30.36 -7.03 11.41
CA PHE A 97 29.87 -5.72 11.87
C PHE A 97 29.57 -5.71 13.37
N LEU A 98 29.00 -6.81 13.88
CA LEU A 98 28.60 -6.98 15.28
C LEU A 98 29.24 -8.24 15.84
N ASN A 99 30.26 -8.11 16.69
CA ASN A 99 31.06 -9.23 17.19
C ASN A 99 30.32 -10.07 18.27
N TYR A 100 29.20 -10.70 17.88
CA TYR A 100 28.40 -11.61 18.69
C TYR A 100 28.23 -12.98 18.00
N PRO A 101 29.32 -13.76 17.83
CA PRO A 101 29.29 -15.02 17.10
C PRO A 101 28.39 -16.09 17.73
N GLN A 102 28.15 -16.00 19.05
CA GLN A 102 27.26 -16.93 19.77
C GLN A 102 25.79 -16.81 19.33
N ILE A 103 25.39 -15.64 18.80
CA ILE A 103 24.01 -15.33 18.41
C ILE A 103 23.84 -15.46 16.90
N PHE A 104 24.76 -14.89 16.13
CA PHE A 104 24.62 -14.78 14.67
C PHE A 104 25.39 -15.86 13.88
N GLY A 105 26.33 -16.58 14.51
CA GLY A 105 27.15 -17.57 13.82
C GLY A 105 27.80 -17.00 12.55
N ASN A 106 27.62 -17.71 11.43
CA ASN A 106 28.07 -17.27 10.10
C ASN A 106 26.92 -16.71 9.24
N TYR A 107 25.75 -16.44 9.82
CA TYR A 107 24.62 -15.92 9.07
C TYR A 107 24.88 -14.48 8.62
N SER A 108 24.47 -14.20 7.39
CA SER A 108 24.40 -12.85 6.83
C SER A 108 23.00 -12.26 7.04
N VAL A 109 22.86 -10.94 6.82
CA VAL A 109 21.53 -10.30 6.86
C VAL A 109 20.59 -10.93 5.84
N ARG A 110 21.13 -11.32 4.67
CA ARG A 110 20.40 -12.02 3.62
C ARG A 110 19.73 -13.31 4.10
N ASP A 111 20.40 -14.08 4.94
CA ASP A 111 19.89 -15.37 5.43
C ASP A 111 18.74 -15.19 6.43
N LEU A 112 18.78 -14.10 7.20
CA LEU A 112 17.77 -13.77 8.20
C LEU A 112 16.62 -12.92 7.64
N TRP A 113 16.73 -12.48 6.38
CA TRP A 113 15.83 -11.47 5.80
C TRP A 113 14.37 -11.91 5.73
N ILE A 114 14.10 -13.14 5.27
CA ILE A 114 12.72 -13.66 5.21
C ILE A 114 12.11 -13.75 6.62
N PRO A 115 12.75 -14.38 7.62
CA PRO A 115 12.28 -14.34 9.00
C PRO A 115 12.01 -12.93 9.51
N ILE A 116 12.90 -11.96 9.25
CA ILE A 116 12.74 -10.57 9.65
C ILE A 116 11.47 -9.96 9.03
N LEU A 117 11.28 -10.12 7.72
CA LEU A 117 10.09 -9.63 7.03
C LEU A 117 8.79 -10.27 7.53
N LEU A 118 8.80 -11.60 7.71
CA LEU A 118 7.62 -12.33 8.18
C LEU A 118 7.27 -11.98 9.63
N LEU A 119 8.26 -11.89 10.53
CA LEU A 119 8.04 -11.47 11.91
C LEU A 119 7.57 -10.02 11.97
N GLY A 120 8.20 -9.13 11.20
CA GLY A 120 7.77 -7.73 11.08
C GLY A 120 6.31 -7.61 10.67
N PHE A 121 5.86 -8.40 9.69
CA PHE A 121 4.47 -8.40 9.26
C PHE A 121 3.53 -9.08 10.27
N PHE A 122 3.77 -10.35 10.63
CA PHE A 122 2.84 -11.16 11.43
C PHE A 122 2.82 -10.81 12.92
N VAL A 123 3.90 -10.25 13.45
CA VAL A 123 4.01 -9.84 14.86
C VAL A 123 3.91 -8.33 14.99
N GLY A 124 4.63 -7.59 14.13
CA GLY A 124 4.74 -6.13 14.24
C GLY A 124 3.56 -5.36 13.66
N HIS A 125 2.91 -5.87 12.60
CA HIS A 125 1.91 -5.10 11.83
C HIS A 125 0.49 -5.66 11.92
N LEU A 126 0.30 -6.90 11.44
CA LEU A 126 -1.01 -7.53 11.29
C LEU A 126 -1.84 -7.56 12.59
N PRO A 127 -1.28 -7.93 13.77
CA PRO A 127 -2.07 -7.99 14.99
C PRO A 127 -2.64 -6.63 15.38
N GLY A 128 -1.88 -5.55 15.21
CA GLY A 128 -2.32 -4.18 15.46
C GLY A 128 -3.53 -3.82 14.61
N CYS A 129 -3.45 -4.06 13.29
CA CYS A 129 -4.57 -3.82 12.37
C CYS A 129 -5.83 -4.61 12.78
N VAL A 130 -5.69 -5.89 13.13
CA VAL A 130 -6.84 -6.72 13.54
C VAL A 130 -7.46 -6.23 14.84
N ILE A 131 -6.65 -5.94 15.86
CA ILE A 131 -7.13 -5.46 17.16
C ILE A 131 -7.88 -4.14 16.98
N ASN A 132 -7.34 -3.21 16.20
CA ASN A 132 -7.96 -1.90 15.95
C ASN A 132 -9.30 -2.02 15.22
N VAL A 133 -9.39 -2.87 14.19
CA VAL A 133 -10.66 -3.11 13.48
C VAL A 133 -11.70 -3.77 14.38
N VAL A 134 -11.31 -4.79 15.15
CA VAL A 134 -12.21 -5.48 16.08
C VAL A 134 -12.70 -4.52 17.16
N ALA A 135 -11.81 -3.70 17.73
CA ALA A 135 -12.16 -2.70 18.72
C ALA A 135 -13.11 -1.64 18.15
N SER A 136 -12.83 -1.13 16.94
CA SER A 136 -13.70 -0.16 16.25
C SER A 136 -15.10 -0.74 16.01
N ARG A 137 -15.19 -1.97 15.49
CA ARG A 137 -16.48 -2.62 15.23
C ARG A 137 -17.27 -2.92 16.50
N LYS A 138 -16.60 -3.36 17.57
CA LYS A 138 -17.24 -3.55 18.87
C LYS A 138 -17.83 -2.24 19.41
N LYS A 139 -17.11 -1.12 19.30
CA LYS A 139 -17.63 0.22 19.68
C LYS A 139 -18.85 0.62 18.85
N GLN A 140 -18.89 0.21 17.58
CA GLN A 140 -20.01 0.47 16.68
C GLN A 140 -21.15 -0.57 16.77
N ASN A 141 -21.08 -1.54 17.69
CA ASN A 141 -22.02 -2.67 17.81
C ASN A 141 -22.21 -3.47 16.50
N LEU A 142 -21.15 -3.58 15.68
CA LEU A 142 -21.17 -4.32 14.42
C LEU A 142 -20.63 -5.76 14.59
N PRO A 143 -21.13 -6.73 13.81
CA PRO A 143 -20.63 -8.10 13.86
C PRO A 143 -19.19 -8.21 13.35
N VAL A 144 -18.41 -9.08 13.99
CA VAL A 144 -16.98 -9.30 13.71
C VAL A 144 -16.74 -10.54 12.82
N SER A 145 -17.59 -11.56 12.88
CA SER A 145 -17.35 -12.85 12.20
C SER A 145 -17.24 -12.75 10.66
N GLY A 146 -17.91 -11.76 10.05
CA GLY A 146 -17.93 -11.58 8.60
C GLY A 146 -16.71 -10.88 7.99
N ILE A 147 -15.90 -10.18 8.79
CA ILE A 147 -14.86 -9.28 8.27
C ILE A 147 -13.69 -10.03 7.66
N PHE A 148 -13.38 -11.22 8.17
CA PHE A 148 -12.23 -12.01 7.69
C PHE A 148 -12.45 -12.52 6.26
N LYS A 149 -13.69 -12.52 5.75
CA LYS A 149 -13.97 -12.78 4.32
C LYS A 149 -13.36 -11.72 3.41
N GLU A 150 -13.15 -10.52 3.92
CA GLU A 150 -12.50 -9.42 3.20
C GLU A 150 -11.00 -9.68 3.00
N TRP A 151 -10.41 -10.71 3.64
CA TRP A 151 -9.01 -11.10 3.38
C TRP A 151 -8.87 -11.98 2.13
N LEU A 152 -9.98 -12.52 1.62
CA LEU A 152 -10.00 -13.41 0.46
C LEU A 152 -9.23 -12.86 -0.76
N PRO A 153 -9.43 -11.61 -1.23
CA PRO A 153 -8.66 -11.10 -2.36
C PRO A 153 -7.15 -11.07 -2.09
N MET A 154 -6.74 -10.78 -0.85
CA MET A 154 -5.33 -10.72 -0.51
C MET A 154 -4.69 -12.10 -0.37
N VAL A 155 -5.43 -13.06 0.18
CA VAL A 155 -5.03 -14.47 0.21
C VAL A 155 -4.91 -15.00 -1.22
N ALA A 156 -5.90 -14.75 -2.08
CA ALA A 156 -5.86 -15.15 -3.48
C ALA A 156 -4.68 -14.52 -4.23
N PHE A 157 -4.47 -13.20 -4.05
CA PHE A 157 -3.32 -12.49 -4.60
C PHE A 157 -2.00 -13.12 -4.17
N THR A 158 -1.82 -13.35 -2.87
CA THR A 158 -0.56 -13.90 -2.32
C THR A 158 -0.31 -15.31 -2.79
N LEU A 159 -1.30 -16.20 -2.68
CA LEU A 159 -1.18 -17.60 -3.10
C LEU A 159 -0.93 -17.73 -4.59
N CYS A 160 -1.58 -16.92 -5.43
CA CYS A 160 -1.33 -16.96 -6.88
C CYS A 160 0.07 -16.47 -7.23
N ASN A 161 0.56 -15.40 -6.58
CA ASN A 161 1.93 -14.94 -6.77
C ASN A 161 2.95 -16.02 -6.35
N MET A 162 2.71 -16.68 -5.21
CA MET A 162 3.55 -17.78 -4.74
C MET A 162 3.53 -18.96 -5.72
N ALA A 163 2.32 -19.38 -6.12
CA ALA A 163 2.14 -20.48 -7.05
C ALA A 163 2.77 -20.19 -8.42
N TRP A 164 2.80 -18.93 -8.86
CA TRP A 164 3.45 -18.56 -10.11
C TRP A 164 4.98 -18.51 -9.94
N LEU A 165 5.50 -17.63 -9.07
CA LEU A 165 6.95 -17.35 -8.99
C LEU A 165 7.78 -18.49 -8.39
N PHE A 166 7.19 -19.31 -7.51
CA PHE A 166 7.89 -20.41 -6.86
C PHE A 166 7.58 -21.77 -7.48
N SER A 167 6.83 -21.81 -8.58
CA SER A 167 6.66 -23.06 -9.33
C SER A 167 8.00 -23.48 -9.93
N PRO A 168 8.37 -24.78 -9.86
CA PRO A 168 9.56 -25.29 -10.53
C PRO A 168 9.50 -25.17 -12.06
N TYR A 169 8.32 -24.94 -12.61
CA TYR A 169 8.08 -24.79 -14.05
C TYR A 169 8.07 -23.32 -14.51
N SER A 170 8.13 -22.34 -13.59
CA SER A 170 8.16 -20.93 -13.97
C SER A 170 9.54 -20.53 -14.49
N VAL A 171 9.55 -19.87 -15.65
CA VAL A 171 10.78 -19.29 -16.21
C VAL A 171 11.02 -17.84 -15.80
N ILE A 172 10.12 -17.21 -15.04
CA ILE A 172 10.20 -15.77 -14.73
C ILE A 172 11.47 -15.42 -13.95
N LEU A 173 11.74 -16.14 -12.86
CA LEU A 173 12.94 -15.90 -12.07
C LEU A 173 14.19 -16.40 -12.80
N ALA A 174 14.10 -17.55 -13.49
CA ALA A 174 15.22 -18.14 -14.23
C ALA A 174 15.68 -17.30 -15.45
N GLN A 175 14.81 -16.47 -16.03
CA GLN A 175 15.11 -15.61 -17.19
C GLN A 175 15.15 -14.12 -16.84
N ASP A 176 15.41 -13.78 -15.58
CA ASP A 176 15.57 -12.40 -15.10
C ASP A 176 14.37 -11.47 -15.40
N ARG A 177 13.14 -12.01 -15.32
CA ARG A 177 11.90 -11.27 -15.62
C ARG A 177 11.19 -10.73 -14.38
N LEU A 178 11.84 -10.68 -13.22
CA LEU A 178 11.23 -10.19 -11.98
C LEU A 178 10.72 -8.74 -12.11
N VAL A 179 11.48 -7.85 -12.76
CA VAL A 179 11.06 -6.45 -12.99
C VAL A 179 9.75 -6.38 -13.77
N LEU A 180 9.64 -7.14 -14.87
CA LEU A 180 8.43 -7.20 -15.68
C LEU A 180 7.23 -7.72 -14.86
N TYR A 181 7.48 -8.71 -14.02
CA TYR A 181 6.48 -9.28 -13.14
C TYR A 181 6.01 -8.24 -12.09
N CYS A 182 6.94 -7.61 -11.37
CA CYS A 182 6.63 -6.57 -10.37
C CYS A 182 5.90 -5.36 -10.97
N LEU A 183 6.26 -4.93 -12.18
CA LEU A 183 5.54 -3.88 -12.91
C LEU A 183 4.10 -4.27 -13.23
N THR A 184 3.86 -5.55 -13.56
CA THR A 184 2.50 -6.03 -13.80
C THR A 184 1.71 -6.07 -12.50
N ILE A 185 2.31 -6.63 -11.45
CA ILE A 185 1.68 -6.78 -10.14
C ILE A 185 1.41 -5.44 -9.47
N SER A 186 2.22 -4.41 -9.69
CA SER A 186 1.97 -3.08 -9.13
C SER A 186 0.63 -2.51 -9.60
N PHE A 187 0.27 -2.66 -10.87
CA PHE A 187 -1.05 -2.24 -11.37
C PHE A 187 -2.19 -3.09 -10.78
N VAL A 188 -1.98 -4.39 -10.62
CA VAL A 188 -2.97 -5.33 -10.08
C VAL A 188 -3.28 -5.00 -8.62
N PHE A 189 -2.22 -4.86 -7.82
CA PHE A 189 -2.30 -4.48 -6.41
C PHE A 189 -2.84 -3.06 -6.26
N GLY A 190 -2.33 -2.10 -7.02
CA GLY A 190 -2.81 -0.73 -7.01
C GLY A 190 -4.30 -0.63 -7.34
N ARG A 191 -4.79 -1.42 -8.31
CA ARG A 191 -6.22 -1.50 -8.61
C ARG A 191 -7.05 -2.02 -7.44
N MET A 192 -6.56 -3.03 -6.73
CA MET A 192 -7.23 -3.60 -5.56
C MET A 192 -7.32 -2.57 -4.45
N THR A 193 -6.21 -1.96 -4.06
CA THR A 193 -6.12 -0.99 -2.97
C THR A 193 -6.92 0.28 -3.28
N THR A 194 -6.81 0.83 -4.48
CA THR A 194 -7.61 2.00 -4.90
C THR A 194 -9.11 1.75 -4.89
N LYS A 195 -9.59 0.52 -5.15
CA LYS A 195 -11.02 0.20 -4.97
C LYS A 195 -11.44 0.26 -3.52
N ILE A 196 -10.63 -0.25 -2.60
CA ILE A 196 -10.93 -0.24 -1.15
C ILE A 196 -10.96 1.20 -0.65
N ILE A 197 -9.97 2.01 -1.01
CA ILE A 197 -9.90 3.44 -0.67
C ILE A 197 -11.13 4.18 -1.22
N LEU A 198 -11.48 3.95 -2.50
CA LEU A 198 -12.67 4.57 -3.06
C LEU A 198 -13.92 4.15 -2.30
N ALA A 199 -14.13 2.85 -2.07
CA ALA A 199 -15.29 2.34 -1.36
C ALA A 199 -15.43 2.94 0.04
N HIS A 200 -14.31 3.10 0.76
CA HIS A 200 -14.26 3.80 2.03
C HIS A 200 -14.77 5.25 1.91
N LEU A 201 -14.24 6.02 0.97
CA LEU A 201 -14.54 7.45 0.82
C LEU A 201 -15.98 7.72 0.41
N ILE A 202 -16.56 6.87 -0.45
CA ILE A 202 -17.96 6.99 -0.86
C ILE A 202 -18.91 6.12 -0.03
N ARG A 203 -18.44 5.55 1.10
CA ARG A 203 -19.19 4.69 2.03
C ARG A 203 -19.95 3.54 1.34
N GLN A 204 -19.30 2.91 0.37
CA GLN A 204 -19.79 1.74 -0.34
C GLN A 204 -19.35 0.45 0.38
N PRO A 205 -20.02 -0.69 0.12
CA PRO A 205 -19.60 -1.98 0.66
C PRO A 205 -18.19 -2.37 0.18
N PHE A 206 -17.54 -3.24 0.95
CA PHE A 206 -16.17 -3.66 0.71
C PHE A 206 -16.04 -4.36 -0.66
N PRO A 207 -15.06 -3.95 -1.50
CA PRO A 207 -14.86 -4.56 -2.80
C PRO A 207 -14.04 -5.86 -2.71
N PHE A 208 -14.73 -7.00 -2.68
CA PHE A 208 -14.10 -8.32 -2.51
C PHE A 208 -13.21 -8.80 -3.68
N TRP A 209 -13.41 -8.29 -4.90
CA TRP A 209 -12.66 -8.77 -6.07
C TRP A 209 -12.34 -7.64 -7.06
N THR A 210 -11.22 -7.77 -7.75
CA THR A 210 -10.83 -6.89 -8.86
C THR A 210 -10.62 -7.71 -10.12
N THR A 211 -11.03 -7.16 -11.27
CA THR A 211 -10.92 -7.84 -12.58
C THR A 211 -9.47 -8.20 -12.90
N LEU A 212 -8.51 -7.44 -12.38
CA LEU A 212 -7.08 -7.73 -12.56
C LEU A 212 -6.59 -8.96 -11.80
N LEU A 213 -7.36 -9.55 -10.88
CA LEU A 213 -6.98 -10.82 -10.27
C LEU A 213 -7.22 -12.01 -11.19
N TYR A 214 -8.13 -11.93 -12.18
CA TYR A 214 -8.41 -13.07 -13.06
C TYR A 214 -7.18 -13.53 -13.86
N PRO A 215 -6.42 -12.64 -14.53
CA PRO A 215 -5.22 -13.09 -15.23
C PRO A 215 -4.09 -13.50 -14.28
N LEU A 216 -4.06 -13.00 -13.03
CA LEU A 216 -3.13 -13.50 -12.01
C LEU A 216 -3.42 -14.98 -11.70
N VAL A 217 -4.68 -15.32 -11.44
CA VAL A 217 -5.13 -16.70 -11.20
C VAL A 217 -4.85 -17.56 -12.44
N GLY A 218 -5.15 -17.02 -13.63
CA GLY A 218 -4.94 -17.71 -14.91
C GLY A 218 -3.46 -18.03 -15.17
N GLY A 219 -2.55 -17.10 -14.93
CA GLY A 219 -1.12 -17.35 -15.10
C GLY A 219 -0.55 -18.29 -14.05
N ALA A 220 -0.99 -18.18 -12.80
CA ALA A 220 -0.63 -19.15 -11.75
C ALA A 220 -1.11 -20.56 -12.12
N ALA A 221 -2.32 -20.72 -12.67
CA ALA A 221 -2.80 -22.00 -13.17
C ALA A 221 -1.97 -22.49 -14.37
N LEU A 222 -1.71 -21.62 -15.36
CA LEU A 222 -1.00 -21.94 -16.60
C LEU A 222 0.39 -22.52 -16.34
N VAL A 223 1.15 -21.92 -15.42
CA VAL A 223 2.51 -22.36 -15.08
C VAL A 223 2.51 -23.68 -14.32
N ASN A 224 1.44 -23.98 -13.59
CA ASN A 224 1.31 -25.21 -12.80
C ASN A 224 0.57 -26.35 -13.54
N LEU A 225 0.15 -26.15 -14.79
CA LEU A 225 -0.40 -27.20 -15.66
C LEU A 225 0.51 -28.44 -15.81
N PRO A 226 1.85 -28.34 -15.79
CA PRO A 226 2.71 -29.52 -15.84
C PRO A 226 2.52 -30.49 -14.65
N PHE A 227 2.03 -30.03 -13.50
CA PHE A 227 1.64 -30.93 -12.40
C PHE A 227 0.46 -31.85 -12.78
N LEU A 228 -0.33 -31.47 -13.78
CA LEU A 228 -1.43 -32.25 -14.34
C LEU A 228 -1.03 -33.04 -15.60
N GLY A 229 0.26 -33.06 -15.94
CA GLY A 229 0.79 -33.74 -17.13
C GLY A 229 0.71 -32.93 -18.43
N ILE A 230 0.32 -31.65 -18.37
CA ILE A 230 0.22 -30.79 -19.55
C ILE A 230 1.46 -29.89 -19.60
N SER A 231 2.39 -30.20 -20.51
CA SER A 231 3.61 -29.39 -20.69
C SER A 231 3.31 -28.08 -21.42
N ILE A 232 3.77 -26.97 -20.87
CA ILE A 232 3.69 -25.64 -21.46
C ILE A 232 5.10 -25.12 -21.72
N ALA A 233 5.33 -24.58 -22.91
CA ALA A 233 6.62 -23.99 -23.23
C ALA A 233 6.80 -22.64 -22.50
N GLY A 234 7.98 -22.40 -21.93
CA GLY A 234 8.25 -21.19 -21.12
C GLY A 234 8.06 -19.86 -21.89
N TRP A 235 8.17 -19.84 -23.22
CA TRP A 235 7.87 -18.63 -23.99
C TRP A 235 6.39 -18.23 -23.90
N VAL A 236 5.48 -19.19 -23.73
CA VAL A 236 4.04 -18.93 -23.55
C VAL A 236 3.81 -18.15 -22.26
N GLU A 237 4.47 -18.54 -21.17
CA GLU A 237 4.42 -17.82 -19.89
C GLU A 237 4.89 -16.36 -20.04
N VAL A 238 6.00 -16.13 -20.74
CA VAL A 238 6.54 -14.78 -20.95
C VAL A 238 5.60 -13.92 -21.80
N TRP A 239 5.03 -14.48 -22.87
CA TRP A 239 4.04 -13.77 -23.70
C TRP A 239 2.75 -13.50 -22.93
N TYR A 240 2.29 -14.45 -22.12
CA TYR A 240 1.16 -14.27 -21.22
C TYR A 240 1.41 -13.10 -20.26
N LEU A 241 2.58 -13.04 -19.61
CA LEU A 241 2.94 -11.94 -18.71
C LEU A 241 3.00 -10.59 -19.42
N ARG A 242 3.52 -10.52 -20.65
CA ARG A 242 3.54 -9.26 -21.45
C ARG A 242 2.14 -8.80 -21.83
N ALA A 243 1.28 -9.71 -22.28
CA ALA A 243 -0.11 -9.42 -22.58
C ALA A 243 -0.86 -8.97 -21.31
N TYR A 244 -0.57 -9.62 -20.19
CA TYR A 244 -1.12 -9.27 -18.90
C TYR A 244 -0.68 -7.87 -18.45
N LEU A 245 0.60 -7.50 -18.60
CA LEU A 245 1.07 -6.14 -18.32
C LEU A 245 0.28 -5.11 -19.13
N LEU A 246 0.14 -5.30 -20.45
CA LEU A 246 -0.58 -4.37 -21.31
C LEU A 246 -2.04 -4.24 -20.88
N PHE A 247 -2.69 -5.36 -20.61
CA PHE A 247 -4.07 -5.38 -20.10
C PHE A 247 -4.20 -4.67 -18.76
N ALA A 248 -3.32 -4.97 -17.80
CA ALA A 248 -3.32 -4.38 -16.47
C ALA A 248 -3.11 -2.87 -16.52
N PHE A 249 -2.16 -2.41 -17.34
CA PHE A 249 -1.91 -0.99 -17.59
C PHE A 249 -3.15 -0.29 -18.16
N VAL A 250 -3.72 -0.79 -19.26
CA VAL A 250 -4.88 -0.17 -19.90
C VAL A 250 -6.08 -0.13 -18.96
N ALA A 251 -6.38 -1.25 -18.27
CA ALA A 251 -7.50 -1.33 -17.35
C ALA A 251 -7.31 -0.44 -16.12
N TYR A 252 -6.10 -0.32 -15.59
CA TYR A 252 -5.79 0.58 -14.48
C TYR A 252 -5.89 2.05 -14.91
N MET A 253 -5.29 2.43 -16.04
CA MET A 253 -5.37 3.80 -16.58
C MET A 253 -6.80 4.21 -16.88
N HIS A 254 -7.58 3.35 -17.55
CA HIS A 254 -8.99 3.60 -17.81
C HIS A 254 -9.78 3.83 -16.51
N TRP A 255 -9.54 3.00 -15.49
CA TRP A 255 -10.18 3.20 -14.20
C TRP A 255 -9.78 4.51 -13.53
N ALA A 256 -8.50 4.84 -13.51
CA ALA A 256 -8.00 6.07 -12.92
C ALA A 256 -8.67 7.30 -13.55
N VAL A 257 -8.70 7.35 -14.89
CA VAL A 257 -9.38 8.42 -15.64
C VAL A 257 -10.87 8.47 -15.31
N LEU A 258 -11.56 7.32 -15.26
CA LEU A 258 -12.98 7.27 -14.93
C LEU A 258 -13.27 7.80 -13.53
N VAL A 259 -12.50 7.40 -12.53
CA VAL A 259 -12.68 7.85 -11.14
C VAL A 259 -12.39 9.34 -11.01
N ILE A 260 -11.28 9.80 -11.58
CA ILE A 260 -10.92 11.22 -11.60
C ILE A 260 -12.03 12.04 -12.27
N ASN A 261 -12.50 11.63 -13.45
CA ASN A 261 -13.54 12.35 -14.19
C ASN A 261 -14.87 12.38 -13.42
N ARG A 262 -15.26 11.29 -12.77
CA ARG A 262 -16.49 11.27 -11.97
C ARG A 262 -16.40 12.20 -10.76
N ILE A 263 -15.27 12.20 -10.07
CA ILE A 263 -15.06 13.05 -8.90
C ILE A 263 -14.99 14.54 -9.30
N THR A 264 -14.21 14.87 -10.33
CA THR A 264 -14.09 16.23 -10.85
C THR A 264 -15.42 16.77 -11.36
N THR A 265 -16.18 15.97 -12.10
CA THR A 265 -17.53 16.33 -12.58
C THR A 265 -18.50 16.54 -11.43
N PHE A 266 -18.50 15.64 -10.43
CA PHE A 266 -19.37 15.76 -9.26
C PHE A 266 -19.05 17.00 -8.40
N LEU A 267 -17.76 17.29 -8.20
CA LEU A 267 -17.30 18.43 -7.41
C LEU A 267 -17.27 19.76 -8.18
N GLY A 268 -17.42 19.73 -9.51
CA GLY A 268 -17.30 20.90 -10.38
C GLY A 268 -15.90 21.55 -10.35
N ILE A 269 -14.84 20.75 -10.19
CA ILE A 269 -13.44 21.22 -10.15
C ILE A 269 -12.61 20.52 -11.23
N ASN A 270 -11.59 21.21 -11.75
CA ASN A 270 -10.62 20.61 -12.65
C ASN A 270 -9.65 19.70 -11.88
N CYS A 271 -9.18 18.63 -12.52
CA CYS A 271 -8.17 17.75 -11.93
C CYS A 271 -6.89 18.56 -11.61
N LEU A 272 -6.28 18.28 -10.46
CA LEU A 272 -5.04 18.94 -9.99
C LEU A 272 -5.13 20.47 -9.80
N THR A 273 -6.34 21.05 -9.79
CA THR A 273 -6.53 22.48 -9.54
C THR A 273 -6.99 22.72 -8.11
N ILE A 274 -6.16 23.38 -7.30
CA ILE A 274 -6.54 23.81 -5.95
C ILE A 274 -7.42 25.05 -6.08
N ARG A 275 -8.69 24.93 -5.68
CA ARG A 275 -9.55 26.11 -5.55
C ARG A 275 -9.08 26.85 -4.29
N LYS A 276 -8.62 28.11 -4.41
CA LYS A 276 -8.33 28.95 -3.24
C LYS A 276 -9.55 28.92 -2.33
N ASP A 277 -9.35 28.44 -1.11
CA ASP A 277 -10.43 28.35 -0.14
C ASP A 277 -10.93 29.76 0.17
N ARG A 278 -12.15 30.07 -0.29
CA ARG A 278 -12.80 31.35 0.01
C ARG A 278 -13.50 31.30 1.37
N SER A 279 -13.40 30.22 2.15
CA SER A 279 -13.91 30.17 3.52
C SER A 279 -13.24 31.25 4.39
N ILE A 280 -11.91 31.34 4.35
CA ILE A 280 -11.10 32.33 5.07
C ILE A 280 -11.38 33.75 4.56
N ALA A 281 -11.57 33.92 3.25
CA ALA A 281 -11.96 35.21 2.65
C ALA A 281 -13.41 35.60 2.98
N ARG A 282 -14.33 34.63 3.14
CA ARG A 282 -15.72 34.85 3.57
C ARG A 282 -15.80 35.15 5.06
N GLU A 283 -14.99 34.49 5.89
CA GLU A 283 -14.86 34.80 7.32
C GLU A 283 -14.28 36.19 7.54
N MET A 284 -13.23 36.57 6.79
CA MET A 284 -12.72 37.95 6.82
C MET A 284 -13.79 38.95 6.36
N ALA A 285 -14.49 38.68 5.26
CA ALA A 285 -15.58 39.53 4.81
C ALA A 285 -16.72 39.64 5.84
N TYR A 286 -17.11 38.54 6.50
CA TYR A 286 -18.12 38.57 7.57
C TYR A 286 -17.67 39.37 8.80
N ARG A 287 -16.38 39.31 9.15
CA ARG A 287 -15.81 40.13 10.24
C ARG A 287 -15.77 41.61 9.88
N ASP A 288 -15.44 41.95 8.63
CA ASP A 288 -15.49 43.33 8.13
C ASP A 288 -16.94 43.86 8.06
N PHE A 289 -17.89 43.07 7.56
CA PHE A 289 -19.31 43.48 7.51
C PHE A 289 -19.97 43.58 8.89
N GLY A 290 -19.49 42.83 9.89
CA GLY A 290 -19.98 42.89 11.27
C GLY A 290 -19.40 44.02 12.12
N GLY A 291 -18.37 44.73 11.62
CA GLY A 291 -17.69 45.82 12.34
C GLY A 291 -18.35 47.19 12.22
N ASP A 292 -19.17 47.42 11.19
CA ASP A 292 -19.72 48.76 10.87
C ASP A 292 -21.15 49.00 11.37
N GLY A 293 -21.69 48.12 12.23
CA GLY A 293 -23.10 48.11 12.62
C GLY A 293 -23.43 48.36 14.10
N ALA A 294 -22.49 48.79 14.94
CA ALA A 294 -22.80 49.09 16.34
C ALA A 294 -23.36 50.52 16.47
N PRO A 295 -24.60 50.72 16.95
CA PRO A 295 -25.06 52.07 17.29
C PRO A 295 -24.25 52.57 18.49
N GLN A 296 -23.63 53.74 18.33
CA GLN A 296 -23.05 54.50 19.44
C GLN A 296 -24.15 54.82 20.46
N SER A 297 -24.17 54.14 21.60
CA SER A 297 -24.89 54.61 22.77
C SER A 297 -23.96 55.48 23.61
N SER A 298 -24.24 56.77 23.61
CA SER A 298 -23.66 57.80 24.47
C SER A 298 -23.69 57.45 25.96
N ASN A 299 -22.55 57.64 26.62
CA ASN A 299 -22.37 57.83 28.08
C ASN A 299 -23.17 59.07 28.59
N PRO A 300 -23.28 59.43 29.90
CA PRO A 300 -22.60 58.88 31.10
C PRO A 300 -23.46 58.80 32.40
N GLY A 301 -22.93 58.18 33.47
CA GLY A 301 -23.39 58.44 34.84
C GLY A 301 -22.78 57.48 35.90
N PRO A 302 -22.27 57.96 37.05
CA PRO A 302 -21.30 57.24 37.89
C PRO A 302 -21.89 56.68 39.20
N GLU A 303 -21.00 56.11 40.03
CA GLU A 303 -21.16 55.74 41.46
C GLU A 303 -21.86 54.40 41.75
N ASN A 304 -21.47 53.58 42.72
CA ASN A 304 -20.42 53.63 43.75
C ASN A 304 -20.21 52.20 44.28
N LYS A 305 -18.96 51.92 44.69
CA LYS A 305 -18.48 51.12 45.84
C LYS A 305 -19.15 49.82 46.32
N ALA A 306 -18.23 48.90 46.67
CA ALA A 306 -18.20 48.02 47.85
C ALA A 306 -19.15 46.82 47.81
N ASP A 307 -18.75 45.57 48.09
CA ASP A 307 -17.58 44.99 48.74
C ASP A 307 -17.20 43.66 48.04
#